data_AF-A0A7U6KKU4-F1
#
_entry.id   AF-A0A7U6KKU4-F1
#
_cell.length_a   1.000
_cell.length_b   1.000
_cell.length_c   1.000
_cell.angle_alpha   90.00
_cell.angle_beta   90.00
_cell.angle_gamma   90.00
#
_symmetry.space_group_name_H-M   'P 1'
#
loop_
_entity.id
_entity.type
_entity.pdbx_description
1 polymer ?
#
loop_
_entity_poly.entity_id
_entity_poly.type
_entity_poly.pdbx_seq_one_letter_code
_entity_poly.pdbx_strand_id
1 'polypeptide(L)'
;MSSTDTLTSSQTSTNAQVLDATTHANIHDKLARALGIKTAQVNAFVKLYDEGATVPFIARYRKEKTQNLDDAQLRALEKSLNYERDMATRRLKITELLSTQGNLTDELQTRIDNATSKLELEDIYLPYRPRRRSPAAKARAAGLDAAAQAVLTQEITPTEALADYQVQSSITDDSGNEIDVDFSDIDKQLAGVQAIIVDEWTQALGLLDNLRNGFAKTASIVSSVASEEKA
;
A
#
# COMPACT_ATOMS: atom_id res chain seq x y z
N MET A 1 8.08 -56.27 15.65
CA MET A 1 8.54 -55.42 16.77
C MET A 1 9.54 -54.44 16.16
N SER A 2 9.07 -53.39 15.47
CA SER A 2 8.77 -52.04 15.98
C SER A 2 10.00 -51.31 16.55
N SER A 3 10.59 -50.48 15.70
CA SER A 3 11.36 -49.27 15.99
C SER A 3 11.15 -48.34 14.78
N THR A 4 10.16 -47.45 14.82
CA THR A 4 10.34 -46.01 15.07
C THR A 4 11.41 -45.40 14.18
N ASP A 5 10.99 -44.69 13.13
CA ASP A 5 11.62 -43.42 12.85
C ASP A 5 10.60 -42.41 12.30
N THR A 6 10.79 -41.18 12.74
CA THR A 6 9.78 -40.14 12.83
C THR A 6 10.17 -39.01 11.89
N LEU A 7 9.17 -38.39 11.25
CA LEU A 7 9.17 -37.02 10.74
C LEU A 7 10.22 -36.63 9.67
N THR A 8 9.72 -36.22 8.51
CA THR A 8 9.83 -34.81 8.04
C THR A 8 9.00 -34.70 6.76
N SER A 9 7.72 -34.37 6.91
CA SER A 9 6.93 -33.82 5.80
C SER A 9 7.13 -32.30 5.82
N SER A 10 8.01 -31.83 4.94
CA SER A 10 8.23 -30.42 4.65
C SER A 10 6.92 -29.77 4.21
N GLN A 11 6.32 -28.97 5.09
CA GLN A 11 5.26 -28.05 4.73
C GLN A 11 5.91 -26.83 4.07
N THR A 12 5.87 -26.78 2.74
CA THR A 12 6.28 -25.61 1.97
C THR A 12 5.08 -24.68 1.79
N SER A 13 5.14 -23.59 2.55
CA SER A 13 4.49 -22.28 2.43
C SER A 13 3.75 -21.95 1.13
N THR A 14 2.43 -21.83 1.24
CA THR A 14 1.58 -20.98 0.39
C THR A 14 0.52 -20.30 1.26
N ASN A 15 0.92 -19.25 1.99
CA ASN A 15 -0.01 -18.36 2.69
C ASN A 15 -0.81 -17.56 1.64
N ALA A 16 -1.93 -18.10 1.19
CA ALA A 16 -3.02 -17.26 0.71
C ALA A 16 -3.51 -16.47 1.93
N GLN A 17 -3.33 -15.16 1.94
CA GLN A 17 -3.74 -14.28 3.03
C GLN A 17 -5.26 -14.35 3.22
N VAL A 18 -5.70 -15.12 4.21
CA VAL A 18 -7.11 -15.26 4.58
C VAL A 18 -7.44 -14.19 5.61
N LEU A 19 -8.48 -13.39 5.35
CA LEU A 19 -9.02 -12.46 6.34
C LEU A 19 -9.46 -13.25 7.58
N ASP A 20 -9.13 -12.74 8.76
CA ASP A 20 -9.49 -13.41 10.01
C ASP A 20 -11.01 -13.35 10.28
N ALA A 21 -11.47 -14.22 11.17
CA ALA A 21 -12.90 -14.30 11.51
C ALA A 21 -13.44 -12.97 12.07
N THR A 22 -12.61 -12.20 12.79
CA THR A 22 -12.97 -10.89 13.35
C THR A 22 -13.23 -9.88 12.24
N THR A 23 -12.34 -9.81 11.24
CA THR A 23 -12.50 -8.92 10.09
C THR A 23 -13.74 -9.27 9.29
N HIS A 24 -14.02 -10.57 9.09
CA HIS A 24 -15.26 -11.01 8.45
C HIS A 24 -16.51 -10.55 9.22
N ALA A 25 -16.54 -10.72 10.54
CA ALA A 25 -17.65 -10.27 11.36
C ALA A 25 -17.86 -8.74 11.28
N ASN A 26 -16.77 -7.96 11.36
CA ASN A 26 -16.81 -6.50 11.24
C ASN A 26 -17.35 -6.05 9.88
N ILE A 27 -16.95 -6.70 8.79
CA ILE A 27 -17.49 -6.44 7.44
C ILE A 27 -18.99 -6.71 7.43
N HIS A 28 -19.44 -7.84 7.98
CA HIS A 28 -20.87 -8.19 7.96
C HIS A 28 -21.72 -7.18 8.74
N ASP A 29 -21.25 -6.72 9.90
CA ASP A 29 -21.93 -5.68 10.69
C ASP A 29 -21.90 -4.31 10.01
N LYS A 30 -20.82 -3.98 9.29
CA LYS A 30 -20.75 -2.77 8.46
C LYS A 30 -21.78 -2.81 7.34
N LEU A 31 -21.88 -3.93 6.62
CA LEU A 31 -22.84 -4.12 5.54
C LEU A 31 -24.30 -4.10 6.03
N ALA A 32 -24.57 -4.74 7.16
CA ALA A 32 -25.88 -4.74 7.80
C ALA A 32 -26.36 -3.30 8.06
N ARG A 33 -25.50 -2.48 8.68
CA ARG A 33 -25.78 -1.06 8.93
C ARG A 33 -25.93 -0.24 7.65
N ALA A 34 -25.02 -0.41 6.70
CA ALA A 34 -25.02 0.37 5.46
C ALA A 34 -26.25 0.11 4.56
N LEU A 35 -26.75 -1.13 4.55
CA LEU A 35 -27.88 -1.55 3.72
C LEU A 35 -29.21 -1.59 4.47
N GLY A 36 -29.22 -1.31 5.78
CA GLY A 36 -30.43 -1.32 6.61
C GLY A 36 -31.03 -2.72 6.77
N ILE A 37 -30.21 -3.77 6.77
CA ILE A 37 -30.62 -5.17 6.92
C ILE A 37 -30.01 -5.80 8.17
N LYS A 38 -30.50 -6.97 8.59
CA LYS A 38 -29.97 -7.64 9.79
C LYS A 38 -28.65 -8.35 9.49
N THR A 39 -27.70 -8.36 10.43
CA THR A 39 -26.45 -9.14 10.32
C THR A 39 -26.73 -10.62 10.03
N ALA A 40 -27.81 -11.20 10.60
CA ALA A 40 -28.22 -12.58 10.30
C ALA A 40 -28.54 -12.81 8.80
N GLN A 41 -29.12 -11.81 8.11
CA GLN A 41 -29.40 -11.87 6.67
C GLN A 41 -28.11 -11.81 5.86
N VAL A 42 -27.16 -10.95 6.27
CA VAL A 42 -25.83 -10.87 5.67
C VAL A 42 -25.10 -12.20 5.82
N ASN A 43 -25.05 -12.76 7.03
CA ASN A 43 -24.41 -14.05 7.30
C ASN A 43 -25.00 -15.19 6.45
N ALA A 44 -26.33 -15.24 6.33
CA ALA A 44 -27.00 -16.25 5.53
C ALA A 44 -26.71 -16.11 4.03
N PHE A 45 -26.68 -14.88 3.51
CA PHE A 45 -26.29 -14.60 2.14
C PHE A 45 -24.83 -14.99 1.89
N VAL A 46 -23.91 -14.50 2.73
CA VAL A 46 -22.46 -14.76 2.62
C VAL A 46 -22.18 -16.25 2.60
N LYS A 47 -22.80 -17.03 3.50
CA LYS A 47 -22.64 -18.49 3.52
C LYS A 47 -23.00 -19.12 2.17
N LEU A 48 -24.16 -18.77 1.61
CA LEU A 48 -24.60 -19.31 0.31
C LEU A 48 -23.69 -18.83 -0.84
N TYR A 49 -23.27 -17.57 -0.79
CA TYR A 49 -22.41 -16.96 -1.79
C TYR A 49 -21.01 -17.60 -1.82
N ASP A 50 -20.42 -17.83 -0.65
CA ASP A 50 -19.13 -18.48 -0.50
C ASP A 50 -19.18 -19.98 -0.86
N GLU A 51 -20.35 -20.62 -0.70
CA GLU A 51 -20.64 -21.98 -1.23
C GLU A 51 -20.81 -22.00 -2.77
N GLY A 52 -20.71 -20.84 -3.44
CA GLY A 52 -20.77 -20.71 -4.90
C GLY A 52 -22.16 -20.43 -5.48
N ALA A 53 -23.15 -20.12 -4.64
CA ALA A 53 -24.49 -19.77 -5.12
C ALA A 53 -24.53 -18.36 -5.71
N THR A 54 -25.12 -18.22 -6.91
CA THR A 54 -25.28 -16.92 -7.57
C THR A 54 -26.46 -16.13 -7.00
N VAL A 55 -26.43 -14.80 -7.12
CA VAL A 55 -27.55 -13.93 -6.68
C VAL A 55 -28.90 -14.36 -7.27
N PRO A 56 -29.03 -14.62 -8.60
CA PRO A 56 -30.31 -15.09 -9.16
C PRO A 56 -30.77 -16.43 -8.58
N PHE A 57 -29.84 -17.34 -8.27
CA PHE A 57 -30.17 -18.61 -7.62
C PHE A 57 -30.66 -18.40 -6.19
N ILE A 58 -29.98 -17.55 -5.42
CA ILE A 58 -30.38 -17.24 -4.04
C ILE A 58 -31.76 -16.57 -4.01
N ALA A 59 -31.98 -15.58 -4.87
CA ALA A 59 -33.24 -14.84 -4.97
C ALA A 59 -34.44 -15.75 -5.31
N ARG A 60 -34.24 -16.77 -6.16
CA ARG A 60 -35.29 -17.70 -6.60
C ARG A 60 -35.50 -18.89 -5.66
N TYR A 61 -34.41 -19.52 -5.21
CA TYR A 61 -34.46 -20.84 -4.57
C TYR A 61 -34.04 -20.86 -3.10
N ARG A 62 -33.54 -19.75 -2.56
CA ARG A 62 -33.05 -19.64 -1.18
C ARG A 62 -33.56 -18.39 -0.44
N LYS A 63 -34.65 -17.80 -0.93
CA LYS A 63 -35.25 -16.58 -0.37
C LYS A 63 -35.57 -16.67 1.12
N GLU A 64 -36.07 -17.82 1.58
CA GLU A 64 -36.36 -18.02 3.01
C GLU A 64 -35.10 -18.05 3.87
N LYS A 65 -33.98 -18.60 3.35
CA LYS A 65 -32.71 -18.66 4.08
C LYS A 65 -32.13 -17.27 4.34
N THR A 66 -32.34 -16.33 3.41
CA THR A 66 -31.91 -14.93 3.57
C THR A 66 -32.97 -14.06 4.25
N GLN A 67 -34.01 -14.65 4.85
CA GLN A 67 -35.14 -13.95 5.46
C GLN A 67 -35.80 -12.94 4.50
N ASN A 68 -36.03 -13.36 3.26
CA ASN A 68 -36.76 -12.64 2.22
C ASN A 68 -36.09 -11.39 1.65
N LEU A 69 -34.74 -11.34 1.58
CA LEU A 69 -34.06 -10.31 0.77
C LEU A 69 -34.51 -10.40 -0.70
N ASP A 70 -34.75 -9.24 -1.32
CA ASP A 70 -35.10 -9.14 -2.74
C ASP A 70 -33.86 -9.10 -3.65
N ASP A 71 -34.06 -9.19 -4.97
CA ASP A 71 -32.96 -9.21 -5.95
C ASP A 71 -32.10 -7.94 -5.91
N ALA A 72 -32.71 -6.78 -5.67
CA ALA A 72 -31.99 -5.51 -5.60
C ALA A 72 -31.10 -5.45 -4.36
N GLN A 73 -31.62 -5.88 -3.20
CA GLN A 73 -30.87 -5.99 -1.96
C GLN A 73 -29.72 -7.00 -2.08
N LEU A 74 -29.96 -8.17 -2.69
CA LEU A 74 -28.93 -9.20 -2.86
C LEU A 74 -27.79 -8.72 -3.78
N ARG A 75 -28.09 -8.01 -4.87
CA ARG A 75 -27.06 -7.42 -5.74
C ARG A 75 -26.27 -6.31 -5.06
N ALA A 76 -26.96 -5.45 -4.30
CA ALA A 76 -26.29 -4.40 -3.52
C ALA A 76 -25.36 -5.01 -2.46
N LEU A 77 -25.80 -6.08 -1.81
CA LEU A 77 -25.03 -6.82 -0.83
C LEU A 77 -23.82 -7.52 -1.46
N GLU A 78 -23.98 -8.20 -2.60
CA GLU A 78 -22.88 -8.82 -3.35
C GLU A 78 -21.79 -7.80 -3.69
N LYS A 79 -22.18 -6.69 -4.33
CA LYS A 79 -21.24 -5.64 -4.73
C LYS A 79 -20.48 -5.09 -3.53
N SER A 80 -21.20 -4.79 -2.45
CA SER A 80 -20.62 -4.18 -1.24
C SER A 80 -19.74 -5.17 -0.48
N LEU A 81 -20.14 -6.43 -0.39
CA LEU A 81 -19.34 -7.50 0.22
C LEU A 81 -17.99 -7.67 -0.48
N ASN A 82 -18.01 -7.75 -1.82
CA ASN A 82 -16.79 -7.90 -2.60
C ASN A 82 -15.88 -6.67 -2.44
N TYR A 83 -16.45 -5.47 -2.46
CA TYR A 83 -15.69 -4.23 -2.23
C TYR A 83 -15.02 -4.21 -0.85
N GLU A 84 -15.76 -4.54 0.22
CA GLU A 84 -15.24 -4.52 1.59
C GLU A 84 -14.20 -5.62 1.84
N ARG A 85 -14.39 -6.81 1.26
CA ARG A 85 -13.38 -7.88 1.30
C ARG A 85 -12.09 -7.47 0.60
N ASP A 86 -12.18 -6.90 -0.59
CA ASP A 86 -10.99 -6.41 -1.29
C ASP A 86 -10.29 -5.29 -0.51
N MET A 87 -11.05 -4.37 0.09
CA MET A 87 -10.53 -3.28 0.92
C MET A 87 -9.77 -3.84 2.12
N ALA A 88 -10.35 -4.81 2.82
CA ALA A 88 -9.72 -5.47 3.96
C ALA A 88 -8.47 -6.26 3.56
N THR A 89 -8.52 -7.00 2.45
CA THR A 89 -7.36 -7.75 1.93
C THR A 89 -6.23 -6.80 1.55
N ARG A 90 -6.56 -5.67 0.90
CA ARG A 90 -5.55 -4.69 0.53
C ARG A 90 -4.91 -4.03 1.74
N ARG A 91 -5.72 -3.70 2.75
CA ARG A 91 -5.26 -3.18 4.03
C ARG A 91 -4.27 -4.11 4.71
N LEU A 92 -4.66 -5.39 4.89
CA LEU A 92 -3.81 -6.41 5.48
C LEU A 92 -2.47 -6.51 4.74
N LYS A 93 -2.52 -6.57 3.41
CA LYS A 93 -1.32 -6.65 2.57
C LYS A 93 -0.40 -5.44 2.74
N ILE A 94 -0.95 -4.23 2.84
CA ILE A 94 -0.15 -3.01 3.07
C ILE A 94 0.49 -3.04 4.45
N THR A 95 -0.27 -3.39 5.49
CA THR A 95 0.25 -3.54 6.85
C THR A 95 1.41 -4.55 6.90
N GLU A 96 1.27 -5.71 6.28
CA GLU A 96 2.33 -6.72 6.23
C GLU A 96 3.57 -6.25 5.47
N LEU A 97 3.38 -5.57 4.33
CA LEU A 97 4.49 -5.02 3.55
C LEU A 97 5.28 -3.99 4.37
N LEU A 98 4.59 -3.08 5.06
CA LEU A 98 5.21 -2.07 5.90
C LEU A 98 5.90 -2.68 7.12
N SER A 99 5.26 -3.68 7.75
CA SER A 99 5.85 -4.41 8.87
C SER A 99 7.12 -5.14 8.46
N THR A 100 7.12 -5.79 7.30
CA THR A 100 8.29 -6.53 6.78
C THR A 100 9.45 -5.59 6.45
N GLN A 101 9.15 -4.37 6.01
CA GLN A 101 10.15 -3.33 5.74
C GLN A 101 10.65 -2.63 7.01
N GLY A 102 10.04 -2.87 8.18
CA GLY A 102 10.34 -2.13 9.42
C GLY A 102 9.80 -0.70 9.43
N ASN A 103 8.90 -0.34 8.51
CA ASN A 103 8.36 1.01 8.35
C ASN A 103 7.01 1.23 9.07
N LEU A 104 6.44 0.18 9.69
CA LEU A 104 5.14 0.27 10.34
C LEU A 104 5.23 0.96 11.71
N THR A 105 4.90 2.25 11.74
CA THR A 105 4.76 3.04 12.97
C THR A 105 3.32 3.03 13.48
N ASP A 106 3.11 3.37 14.76
CA ASP A 106 1.76 3.49 15.35
C ASP A 106 0.88 4.53 14.61
N GLU A 107 1.49 5.63 14.17
CA GLU A 107 0.80 6.65 13.36
C GLU A 107 0.37 6.07 12.01
N LEU A 108 1.26 5.33 11.34
CA LEU A 108 0.98 4.74 10.04
C LEU A 108 -0.09 3.64 10.14
N GLN A 109 -0.02 2.80 11.18
CA GLN A 109 -1.04 1.82 11.51
C GLN A 109 -2.41 2.50 11.71
N THR A 110 -2.46 3.59 12.48
CA THR A 110 -3.68 4.37 12.69
C THR A 110 -4.25 4.94 11.39
N ARG A 111 -3.42 5.43 10.48
CA ARG A 111 -3.86 5.92 9.16
C ARG A 111 -4.43 4.80 8.29
N ILE A 112 -3.76 3.65 8.26
CA ILE A 112 -4.22 2.46 7.54
C ILE A 112 -5.58 2.00 8.09
N ASP A 113 -5.73 2.01 9.42
CA ASP A 113 -6.96 1.62 10.10
C ASP A 113 -8.12 2.58 9.85
N ASN A 114 -7.83 3.87 9.66
CA ASN A 114 -8.86 4.87 9.37
C ASN A 114 -9.11 5.10 7.87
N ALA A 115 -8.32 4.50 6.98
CA ALA A 115 -8.48 4.68 5.55
C ALA A 115 -9.90 4.27 5.09
N THR A 116 -10.54 5.18 4.37
CA THR A 116 -11.95 5.07 3.95
C THR A 116 -12.11 4.53 2.54
N SER A 117 -11.05 4.52 1.74
CA SER A 117 -11.06 4.08 0.36
C SER A 117 -9.80 3.32 -0.05
N LYS A 118 -9.91 2.47 -1.08
CA LYS A 118 -8.75 1.78 -1.67
C LYS A 118 -7.70 2.77 -2.16
N LEU A 119 -8.11 3.92 -2.72
CA LEU A 119 -7.19 4.96 -3.17
C LEU A 119 -6.38 5.54 -2.02
N GLU A 120 -7.04 5.83 -0.89
CA GLU A 120 -6.37 6.34 0.31
C GLU A 120 -5.35 5.34 0.86
N LEU A 121 -5.66 4.04 0.83
CA LEU A 121 -4.69 2.98 1.15
C LEU A 121 -3.48 3.00 0.21
N GLU A 122 -3.70 3.14 -1.11
CA GLU A 122 -2.59 3.25 -2.06
C GLU A 122 -1.73 4.48 -1.80
N ASP A 123 -2.36 5.63 -1.52
CA ASP A 123 -1.68 6.88 -1.24
C ASP A 123 -0.83 6.79 0.04
N ILE A 124 -1.32 6.10 1.08
CA ILE A 124 -0.57 5.83 2.30
C ILE A 124 0.65 4.95 2.01
N TYR A 125 0.50 3.93 1.15
CA TYR A 125 1.58 3.00 0.82
C TYR A 125 2.57 3.54 -0.23
N LEU A 126 2.17 4.50 -1.05
CA LEU A 126 2.94 4.99 -2.20
C LEU A 126 4.39 5.43 -1.88
N PRO A 127 4.67 6.11 -0.75
CA PRO A 127 6.03 6.47 -0.35
C PRO A 127 6.91 5.25 -0.04
N TYR A 128 6.32 4.19 0.50
CA TYR A 128 7.02 2.99 0.99
C TYR A 128 7.13 1.88 -0.05
N ARG A 129 6.55 2.08 -1.24
CA ARG A 129 6.65 1.11 -2.33
C ARG A 129 8.13 0.94 -2.69
N PRO A 130 8.70 -0.29 -2.66
CA PRO A 130 10.11 -0.49 -2.97
C PRO A 130 10.49 0.06 -4.35
N ARG A 131 11.48 0.97 -4.40
CA ARG A 131 12.00 1.54 -5.65
C ARG A 131 13.46 1.17 -5.83
N ARG A 132 13.73 -0.11 -6.08
CA ARG A 132 15.09 -0.67 -6.30
C ARG A 132 15.91 0.03 -7.39
N ARG A 133 15.25 0.79 -8.29
CA ARG A 133 15.90 1.55 -9.37
C ARG A 133 15.66 3.06 -9.28
N SER A 134 15.18 3.57 -8.14
CA SER A 134 15.01 5.02 -7.98
C SER A 134 16.35 5.75 -7.99
N PRO A 135 16.38 7.03 -8.41
CA PRO A 135 17.57 7.87 -8.26
C PRO A 135 18.07 7.92 -6.82
N ALA A 136 17.18 7.95 -5.83
CA ALA A 136 17.54 7.92 -4.41
C ALA A 136 18.23 6.61 -4.00
N ALA A 137 17.66 5.45 -4.36
CA ALA A 137 18.28 4.15 -4.06
C ALA A 137 19.66 4.01 -4.72
N LYS A 138 19.79 4.48 -5.96
CA LYS A 138 21.06 4.55 -6.69
C LYS A 138 22.10 5.43 -5.99
N ALA A 139 21.68 6.61 -5.52
CA ALA A 139 22.55 7.53 -4.79
C ALA A 139 22.97 6.97 -3.42
N ARG A 140 22.06 6.30 -2.69
CA ARG A 140 22.40 5.61 -1.43
C ARG A 140 23.41 4.48 -1.66
N ALA A 141 23.21 3.66 -2.68
CA ALA A 141 24.15 2.61 -3.08
C ALA A 141 25.53 3.18 -3.46
N ALA A 142 25.58 4.41 -3.97
CA ALA A 142 26.82 5.12 -4.26
C ALA A 142 27.49 5.74 -3.02
N GLY A 143 26.87 5.68 -1.84
CA GLY A 143 27.40 6.25 -0.59
C GLY A 143 27.08 7.73 -0.37
N LEU A 144 26.15 8.32 -1.13
CA LEU A 144 25.75 9.73 -1.00
C LEU A 144 24.83 10.01 0.20
N ASP A 145 24.45 8.97 0.96
CA ASP A 145 23.53 9.07 2.10
C ASP A 145 24.09 9.95 3.23
N ALA A 146 25.39 9.83 3.53
CA ALA A 146 26.04 10.65 4.55
C ALA A 146 26.00 12.15 4.21
N ALA A 147 26.19 12.49 2.94
CA ALA A 147 26.12 13.87 2.47
C ALA A 147 24.69 14.42 2.58
N ALA A 148 23.68 13.63 2.18
CA ALA A 148 22.28 14.00 2.33
C ALA A 148 21.91 14.25 3.81
N GLN A 149 22.34 13.37 4.71
CA GLN A 149 22.09 13.53 6.14
C GLN A 149 22.78 14.76 6.72
N ALA A 150 24.01 15.06 6.29
CA ALA A 150 24.75 16.23 6.73
C ALA A 150 24.05 17.53 6.30
N VAL A 151 23.54 17.60 5.06
CA VAL A 151 22.73 18.74 4.58
C VAL A 151 21.50 18.96 5.46
N LEU A 152 20.80 17.89 5.84
CA LEU A 152 19.57 17.98 6.63
C LEU A 152 19.80 18.36 8.10
N THR A 153 20.97 18.03 8.66
CA THR A 153 21.20 18.11 10.12
C THR A 153 22.23 19.14 10.56
N GLN A 154 23.14 19.57 9.68
CA GLN A 154 24.32 20.36 10.07
C GLN A 154 24.29 21.81 9.55
N GLU A 155 23.19 22.25 8.92
CA GLU A 155 23.05 23.59 8.31
C GLU A 155 24.20 23.96 7.34
N ILE A 156 24.82 22.95 6.71
CA ILE A 156 25.89 23.13 5.73
C ILE A 156 25.36 23.14 4.30
N THR A 157 26.13 23.69 3.38
CA THR A 157 25.77 23.63 1.96
C THR A 157 25.94 22.22 1.39
N PRO A 158 25.14 21.83 0.37
CA PRO A 158 25.31 20.53 -0.30
C PRO A 158 26.71 20.28 -0.86
N THR A 159 27.41 21.33 -1.28
CA THR A 159 28.79 21.24 -1.78
C THR A 159 29.77 20.93 -0.65
N GLU A 160 29.61 21.55 0.53
CA GLU A 160 30.43 21.24 1.71
C GLU A 160 30.19 19.81 2.20
N ALA A 161 28.94 19.35 2.17
CA ALA A 161 28.58 17.99 2.55
C ALA A 161 29.22 16.89 1.69
N LEU A 162 29.65 17.25 0.47
CA LEU A 162 30.31 16.36 -0.49
C LEU A 162 31.84 16.45 -0.44
N ALA A 163 32.42 17.28 0.43
CA ALA A 163 33.87 17.54 0.45
C ALA A 163 34.72 16.27 0.58
N ASP A 164 34.24 15.30 1.37
CA ASP A 164 34.94 14.03 1.63
C ASP A 164 34.41 12.86 0.79
N TYR A 165 33.45 13.09 -0.12
CA TYR A 165 32.86 12.05 -0.95
C TYR A 165 33.85 11.56 -2.02
N GLN A 166 33.96 10.24 -2.17
CA GLN A 166 34.76 9.59 -3.21
C GLN A 166 33.89 8.74 -4.10
N VAL A 167 34.01 8.96 -5.42
CA VAL A 167 33.26 8.22 -6.44
C VAL A 167 33.61 6.73 -6.37
N GLN A 168 32.60 5.90 -6.15
CA GLN A 168 32.75 4.45 -6.09
C GLN A 168 33.02 3.88 -7.49
N SER A 169 33.95 2.94 -7.60
CA SER A 169 34.33 2.32 -8.89
C SER A 169 33.31 1.28 -9.39
N SER A 170 32.56 0.67 -8.47
CA SER A 170 31.42 -0.20 -8.77
C SER A 170 30.35 0.03 -7.70
N ILE A 171 29.09 0.10 -8.13
CA ILE A 171 27.94 0.36 -7.28
C ILE A 171 27.00 -0.82 -7.41
N THR A 172 26.62 -1.44 -6.29
CA THR A 172 25.74 -2.61 -6.27
C THR A 172 24.43 -2.32 -5.53
N ASP A 173 23.35 -2.96 -5.94
CA ASP A 173 22.09 -2.93 -5.19
C ASP A 173 22.13 -3.83 -3.95
N ASP A 174 21.08 -3.78 -3.11
CA ASP A 174 20.95 -4.60 -1.90
C ASP A 174 20.99 -6.12 -2.17
N SER A 175 20.92 -6.55 -3.44
CA SER A 175 21.05 -7.95 -3.86
C SER A 175 22.42 -8.27 -4.47
N GLY A 176 23.36 -7.33 -4.45
CA GLY A 176 24.71 -7.49 -4.98
C GLY A 176 24.81 -7.38 -6.51
N ASN A 177 23.77 -6.89 -7.20
CA ASN A 177 23.84 -6.69 -8.64
C ASN A 177 24.45 -5.32 -8.95
N GLU A 178 25.37 -5.26 -9.90
CA GLU A 178 25.93 -3.99 -10.37
C GLU A 178 24.84 -3.09 -10.97
N ILE A 179 24.92 -1.81 -10.62
CA ILE A 179 24.03 -0.76 -11.09
C ILE A 179 24.86 0.18 -11.96
N ASP A 180 24.45 0.33 -13.22
CA ASP A 180 24.99 1.36 -14.10
C ASP A 180 24.44 2.73 -13.71
N VAL A 181 25.29 3.52 -13.04
CA VAL A 181 25.05 4.90 -12.61
C VAL A 181 26.34 5.69 -12.63
N ASP A 182 26.21 6.97 -12.96
CA ASP A 182 27.34 7.89 -13.07
C ASP A 182 27.18 9.02 -12.03
N PHE A 183 28.15 9.11 -11.12
CA PHE A 183 28.31 10.20 -10.15
C PHE A 183 29.72 10.81 -10.22
N SER A 184 30.32 10.80 -11.43
CA SER A 184 31.69 11.27 -11.67
C SER A 184 31.88 12.77 -11.53
N ASP A 185 30.82 13.56 -11.67
CA ASP A 185 30.85 15.01 -11.54
C ASP A 185 29.98 15.52 -10.39
N ILE A 186 30.27 16.76 -9.95
CA ILE A 186 29.62 17.39 -8.80
C ILE A 186 28.12 17.61 -9.02
N ASP A 187 27.68 17.93 -10.25
CA ASP A 187 26.28 18.19 -10.55
C ASP A 187 25.44 16.90 -10.40
N LYS A 188 25.96 15.77 -10.87
CA LYS A 188 25.34 14.45 -10.68
C LYS A 188 25.31 14.04 -9.22
N GLN A 189 26.37 14.32 -8.46
CA GLN A 189 26.41 14.05 -7.02
C GLN A 189 25.36 14.87 -6.27
N LEU A 190 25.24 16.17 -6.57
CA LEU A 190 24.21 17.05 -6.02
C LEU A 190 22.80 16.58 -6.37
N ALA A 191 22.57 16.14 -7.62
CA ALA A 191 21.30 15.54 -8.01
C ALA A 191 20.99 14.25 -7.25
N GLY A 192 22.02 13.44 -6.94
CA GLY A 192 21.90 12.25 -6.10
C GLY A 192 21.51 12.59 -4.66
N VAL A 193 22.20 13.55 -4.03
CA VAL A 193 21.88 14.07 -2.70
C VAL A 193 20.45 14.62 -2.65
N GLN A 194 20.06 15.43 -3.65
CA GLN A 194 18.71 15.95 -3.78
C GLN A 194 17.68 14.81 -3.87
N ALA A 195 17.95 13.77 -4.66
CA ALA A 195 17.05 12.64 -4.79
C ALA A 195 16.81 11.91 -3.47
N ILE A 196 17.86 11.74 -2.65
CA ILE A 196 17.75 11.13 -1.31
C ILE A 196 16.86 11.98 -0.41
N ILE A 197 17.11 13.29 -0.35
CA ILE A 197 16.34 14.22 0.49
C ILE A 197 14.86 14.24 0.08
N VAL A 198 14.58 14.32 -1.23
CA VAL A 198 13.20 14.29 -1.73
C VAL A 198 12.51 12.97 -1.38
N ASP A 199 13.20 11.84 -1.51
CA ASP A 199 12.67 10.53 -1.15
C ASP A 199 12.28 10.46 0.33
N GLU A 200 13.14 10.99 1.23
CA GLU A 200 12.84 11.10 2.66
C GLU A 200 11.63 12.01 2.95
N TRP A 201 11.57 13.20 2.34
CA TRP A 201 10.44 14.12 2.51
C TRP A 201 9.12 13.54 2.01
N THR A 202 9.14 12.72 0.95
CA THR A 202 7.93 12.04 0.48
C THR A 202 7.42 10.97 1.44
N GLN A 203 8.25 10.51 2.37
CA GLN A 203 7.85 9.56 3.43
C GLN A 203 7.44 10.27 4.73
N ALA A 204 7.71 11.58 4.86
CA ALA A 204 7.29 12.39 5.99
C ALA A 204 5.77 12.67 5.95
N LEU A 205 5.01 11.84 6.67
CA LEU A 205 3.55 11.87 6.68
C LEU A 205 2.97 13.24 7.08
N GLY A 206 3.54 13.89 8.10
CA GLY A 206 3.10 15.22 8.53
C GLY A 206 3.33 16.31 7.46
N LEU A 207 4.40 16.21 6.67
CA LEU A 207 4.66 17.13 5.57
C LEU A 207 3.62 16.95 4.46
N LEU A 208 3.32 15.70 4.09
CA LEU A 208 2.30 15.40 3.08
C LEU A 208 0.92 15.94 3.47
N ASP A 209 0.53 15.82 4.74
CA ASP A 209 -0.75 16.35 5.22
C ASP A 209 -0.80 17.87 5.14
N ASN A 210 0.28 18.55 5.55
CA ASN A 210 0.38 20.00 5.45
C ASN A 210 0.27 20.47 4.00
N LEU A 211 0.96 19.79 3.07
CA LEU A 211 0.89 20.08 1.65
C LEU A 211 -0.50 19.83 1.08
N ARG A 212 -1.15 18.70 1.38
CA ARG A 212 -2.52 18.41 0.92
C ARG A 212 -3.52 19.44 1.44
N ASN A 213 -3.46 19.75 2.73
CA ASN A 213 -4.36 20.73 3.35
C ASN A 213 -4.14 22.15 2.82
N GLY A 214 -2.88 22.55 2.61
CA GLY A 214 -2.54 23.83 1.99
C GLY A 214 -3.00 23.89 0.54
N PHE A 215 -2.63 22.91 -0.26
CA PHE A 215 -2.97 22.81 -1.67
C PHE A 215 -4.49 22.80 -1.88
N ALA A 216 -5.25 22.04 -1.09
CA ALA A 216 -6.71 22.01 -1.20
C ALA A 216 -7.38 23.37 -0.94
N LYS A 217 -6.74 24.26 -0.15
CA LYS A 217 -7.26 25.61 0.12
C LYS A 217 -6.96 26.61 -0.99
N THR A 218 -5.87 26.43 -1.73
CA THR A 218 -5.36 27.42 -2.68
C THR A 218 -5.39 26.96 -4.14
N ALA A 219 -5.57 25.67 -4.40
CA ALA A 219 -5.53 25.13 -5.75
C ALA A 219 -6.74 25.58 -6.58
N SER A 220 -6.47 25.97 -7.81
CA SER A 220 -7.48 26.24 -8.83
C SER A 220 -7.49 25.13 -9.86
N ILE A 221 -8.67 24.63 -10.22
CA ILE A 221 -8.83 23.71 -11.35
C ILE A 221 -8.70 24.52 -12.64
N VAL A 222 -7.75 24.16 -13.50
CA VAL A 222 -7.52 24.81 -14.79
C VAL A 222 -7.83 23.82 -15.91
N SER A 223 -8.58 24.27 -16.91
CA SER A 223 -8.85 23.52 -18.14
C SER A 223 -8.39 24.36 -19.33
N SER A 224 -7.60 23.75 -20.22
CA SER A 224 -7.10 24.38 -21.45
C SER A 224 -7.35 23.47 -22.65
N VAL A 225 -7.59 24.05 -23.82
CA VAL A 225 -7.72 23.29 -25.07
C VAL A 225 -6.39 22.62 -25.40
N ALA A 226 -6.41 21.31 -25.66
CA ALA A 226 -5.23 20.57 -26.08
C ALA A 226 -4.94 20.85 -27.57
N SER A 227 -4.27 21.97 -27.86
CA SER A 227 -3.81 22.43 -29.20
C SER A 227 -4.87 22.56 -30.31
N GLU A 228 -4.78 23.62 -31.12
CA GLU A 228 -5.67 23.86 -32.28
C GLU A 228 -5.24 23.11 -33.57
N GLU A 229 -4.49 22.02 -33.47
CA GLU A 229 -4.09 21.26 -34.66
C GLU A 229 -5.24 20.33 -35.09
N LYS A 230 -6.11 20.86 -35.97
CA LYS A 230 -7.04 20.05 -36.76
C LYS A 230 -6.25 19.23 -37.78
N ALA A 231 -6.43 17.91 -37.70
CA ALA A 231 -6.07 16.95 -38.75
C ALA A 231 -6.76 17.26 -40.09
#